data_AF-A0A9N7NPR8-F1
#
_entry.id   AF-A0A9N7NPR8-F1
#
_cell.length_a   1.000
_cell.length_b   1.000
_cell.length_c   1.000
_cell.angle_alpha   90.00
_cell.angle_beta   90.00
_cell.angle_gamma   90.00
#
_symmetry.space_group_name_H-M   'P 1'
#
loop_
_entity.id
_entity.type
_entity.pdbx_description
1 polymer ?
#
loop_
_entity_poly.entity_id
_entity_poly.type
_entity_poly.pdbx_seq_one_letter_code
_entity_poly.pdbx_strand_id
1 'polypeptide(L)'
;MSDDFKFPQDSVCLQEVARIWRHVKRGCLWSLGNGLTCRFWLDTRVGIQQLLLTAATGFISPDVLAKPVAAFVDPRGGWNWSSFAGLLPSSIVLRIAATMPPQANAGSDRLILGLTSHGNFSTKSAYSLLTDGASSAARPLWKLIWRLPIAQRVRHFTWLVARDRLLTNVERRRRHLAESAECACCGEEESTLHVLRDCDAARVIWNQLVPAAVLGSFFAMDLSDWLWYNLTPVEAFPDPAWPITFSYACWRMWAWRNAAIFSNITWRVDVKVRDIRCRSEGILRRMRDWRSLDP
;
A
#
# COMPACT_ATOMS: atom_id res chain seq x y z
N MET A 1 20.50 21.93 -13.02
CA MET A 1 19.27 22.09 -12.21
C MET A 1 19.79 22.38 -10.81
N SER A 2 19.86 23.66 -10.42
CA SER A 2 20.63 24.08 -9.23
C SER A 2 20.10 23.44 -7.96
N ASP A 3 21.00 23.08 -7.06
CA ASP A 3 20.74 22.44 -5.76
C ASP A 3 20.21 23.44 -4.69
N ASP A 4 19.79 24.63 -5.10
CA ASP A 4 19.54 25.76 -4.19
C ASP A 4 18.13 25.84 -3.59
N PHE A 5 17.34 24.76 -3.62
CA PHE A 5 16.09 24.74 -2.87
C PHE A 5 16.38 24.48 -1.39
N LYS A 6 16.57 25.56 -0.62
CA LYS A 6 16.77 25.50 0.85
C LYS A 6 15.42 25.25 1.53
N PHE A 7 15.24 24.04 2.06
CA PHE A 7 14.10 23.73 2.93
C PHE A 7 14.22 24.50 4.26
N PRO A 8 13.12 25.02 4.82
CA PRO A 8 13.10 25.59 6.16
C PRO A 8 13.64 24.59 7.18
N GLN A 9 14.64 25.00 7.97
CA GLN A 9 15.32 24.09 8.93
C GLN A 9 14.48 23.81 10.18
N ASP A 10 13.39 24.53 10.42
CA ASP A 10 12.67 24.47 11.70
C ASP A 10 11.64 23.34 11.80
N SER A 11 11.46 22.54 10.74
CA SER A 11 10.50 21.43 10.72
C SER A 11 11.19 20.10 10.45
N VAL A 12 11.15 19.20 11.43
CA VAL A 12 11.62 17.80 11.31
C VAL A 12 10.98 17.10 10.11
N CYS A 13 9.70 17.39 9.83
CA CYS A 13 9.00 16.86 8.66
C CYS A 13 9.61 17.35 7.35
N LEU A 14 9.95 18.65 7.23
CA LEU A 14 10.58 19.21 6.03
C LEU A 14 12.04 18.75 5.87
N GLN A 15 12.76 18.51 6.96
CA GLN A 15 14.10 17.93 6.93
C GLN A 15 14.10 16.49 6.39
N GLU A 16 13.12 15.67 6.81
CA GLU A 16 12.97 14.32 6.27
C GLU A 16 12.53 14.32 4.80
N VAL A 17 11.63 15.25 4.42
CA VAL A 17 11.28 15.47 3.00
C VAL A 17 12.49 15.91 2.18
N ALA A 18 13.37 16.77 2.74
CA ALA A 18 14.61 17.19 2.09
C ALA A 18 15.58 16.01 1.87
N ARG A 19 15.70 15.10 2.85
CA ARG A 19 16.51 13.88 2.74
C ARG A 19 16.05 12.98 1.60
N ILE A 20 14.74 12.81 1.44
CA ILE A 20 14.15 11.98 0.38
C ILE A 20 13.86 12.76 -0.92
N TRP A 21 14.20 14.05 -0.98
CA TRP A 21 13.89 14.95 -2.09
C TRP A 21 14.41 14.43 -3.43
N ARG A 22 15.57 13.76 -3.47
CA ARG A 22 16.11 13.17 -4.70
C ARG A 22 15.17 12.14 -5.34
N HIS A 23 14.40 11.43 -4.53
CA HIS A 23 13.41 10.45 -4.98
C HIS A 23 12.10 11.15 -5.37
N VAL A 24 11.67 12.13 -4.57
CA VAL A 24 10.46 12.93 -4.85
C VAL A 24 10.60 13.72 -6.15
N LYS A 25 11.79 14.31 -6.39
CA LYS A 25 12.13 15.08 -7.59
C LYS A 25 11.93 14.31 -8.89
N ARG A 26 12.10 12.98 -8.88
CA ARG A 26 11.85 12.12 -10.07
C ARG A 26 10.38 12.07 -10.46
N GLY A 27 9.47 12.25 -9.50
CA GLY A 27 8.02 12.33 -9.74
C GLY A 27 7.50 13.76 -9.93
N CYS A 28 8.37 14.78 -9.90
CA CYS A 28 7.98 16.16 -10.13
C CYS A 28 7.91 16.47 -11.64
N LEU A 29 6.91 17.25 -12.02
CA LEU A 29 6.68 17.74 -13.37
C LEU A 29 6.44 19.25 -13.33
N TRP A 30 6.87 19.97 -14.35
CA TRP A 30 6.50 21.37 -14.52
C TRP A 30 5.11 21.50 -15.13
N SER A 31 4.28 22.33 -14.50
CA SER A 31 3.07 22.93 -15.08
C SER A 31 3.47 24.27 -15.69
N LEU A 32 3.32 24.41 -17.01
CA LEU A 32 3.75 25.61 -17.73
C LEU A 32 2.82 26.79 -17.46
N GLY A 33 3.41 27.94 -17.15
CA GLY A 33 2.77 29.25 -17.13
C GLY A 33 3.39 30.13 -18.21
N ASN A 34 4.27 31.05 -17.80
CA ASN A 34 5.02 31.93 -18.69
C ASN A 34 6.20 31.27 -19.40
N GLY A 35 6.57 30.05 -19.03
CA GLY A 35 7.60 29.24 -19.67
C GLY A 35 9.03 29.74 -19.48
N LEU A 36 9.27 30.67 -18.55
CA LEU A 36 10.59 31.29 -18.33
C LEU A 36 11.50 30.47 -17.41
N THR A 37 10.95 29.58 -16.59
CA THR A 37 11.71 28.84 -15.56
C THR A 37 11.92 27.37 -15.93
N CYS A 38 10.94 26.75 -16.60
CA CYS A 38 11.08 25.39 -17.12
C CYS A 38 12.05 25.38 -18.32
N ARG A 39 13.10 24.56 -18.29
CA ARG A 39 14.03 24.39 -19.42
C ARG A 39 13.47 23.38 -20.41
N PHE A 40 13.48 23.74 -21.69
CA PHE A 40 12.76 22.97 -22.71
C PHE A 40 13.26 21.52 -22.84
N TRP A 41 14.59 21.35 -22.80
CA TRP A 41 15.25 20.06 -23.02
C TRP A 41 15.51 19.25 -21.75
N LEU A 42 15.71 19.94 -20.63
CA LEU A 42 16.31 19.39 -19.41
C LEU A 42 15.31 19.14 -18.28
N ASP A 43 14.05 19.55 -18.44
CA ASP A 43 13.02 19.41 -17.42
C ASP A 43 11.79 18.67 -17.96
N THR A 44 11.19 17.81 -17.12
CA THR A 44 9.95 17.07 -17.41
C THR A 44 8.72 17.95 -17.15
N ARG A 45 7.65 17.77 -17.92
CA ARG A 45 6.45 18.61 -17.82
C ARG A 45 5.15 17.83 -17.99
N VAL A 46 4.04 18.43 -17.58
CA VAL A 46 2.71 17.86 -17.80
C VAL A 46 2.50 17.59 -19.30
N GLY A 47 1.97 16.41 -19.64
CA GLY A 47 1.84 15.94 -21.02
C GLY A 47 3.10 15.29 -21.60
N ILE A 48 4.29 15.60 -21.07
CA ILE A 48 5.60 15.06 -21.53
C ILE A 48 6.42 14.58 -20.32
N GLN A 49 6.13 13.36 -19.90
CA GLN A 49 6.73 12.68 -18.74
C GLN A 49 8.08 12.03 -19.06
N GLN A 50 8.91 12.69 -19.86
CA GLN A 50 10.28 12.27 -20.16
C GLN A 50 11.13 13.49 -20.52
N LEU A 51 12.45 13.39 -20.39
CA LEU A 51 13.35 14.46 -20.82
C LEU A 51 13.39 14.48 -22.35
N LEU A 52 13.22 15.67 -22.95
CA LEU A 52 13.36 15.78 -24.40
C LEU A 52 14.78 15.50 -24.86
N LEU A 53 15.78 15.85 -24.03
CA LEU A 53 17.19 15.54 -24.31
C LEU A 53 17.43 14.04 -24.53
N THR A 54 16.79 13.18 -23.73
CA THR A 54 16.97 11.72 -23.87
C THR A 54 16.36 11.14 -25.14
N ALA A 55 15.48 11.90 -25.80
CA ALA A 55 14.82 11.49 -27.03
C ALA A 55 15.29 12.30 -28.25
N ALA A 56 16.31 13.16 -28.09
CA ALA A 56 16.82 13.96 -29.19
C ALA A 56 17.45 13.08 -30.27
N THR A 57 17.11 13.33 -31.54
CA THR A 57 17.62 12.58 -32.69
C THR A 57 18.96 13.13 -33.22
N GLY A 58 19.41 14.27 -32.70
CA GLY A 58 20.64 14.94 -33.12
C GLY A 58 21.32 15.72 -32.00
N PHE A 59 22.48 16.30 -32.31
CA PHE A 59 23.25 17.11 -31.37
C PHE A 59 22.52 18.42 -31.05
N ILE A 60 22.52 18.80 -29.76
CA ILE A 60 21.95 20.05 -29.27
C ILE A 60 23.05 20.83 -28.58
N SER A 61 23.28 22.08 -29.00
CA SER A 61 24.33 22.91 -28.41
C SER A 61 24.02 23.26 -26.95
N PRO A 62 25.05 23.47 -26.10
CA PRO A 62 24.87 23.84 -24.69
C PRO A 62 24.00 25.09 -24.50
N ASP A 63 24.14 26.08 -25.38
CA ASP A 63 23.34 27.32 -25.35
C ASP A 63 21.85 27.05 -25.57
N VAL A 64 21.50 26.08 -26.42
CA VAL A 64 20.11 25.70 -26.69
C VAL A 64 19.56 24.82 -25.56
N LEU A 65 20.38 23.99 -24.91
CA LEU A 65 19.97 23.17 -23.77
C LEU A 65 19.53 23.99 -22.56
N ALA A 66 20.18 25.15 -22.33
CA ALA A 66 19.87 26.03 -21.22
C ALA A 66 18.60 26.87 -21.45
N LYS A 67 18.07 26.93 -22.67
CA LYS A 67 16.94 27.81 -23.00
C LYS A 67 15.63 27.38 -22.32
N PRO A 68 14.86 28.36 -21.82
CA PRO A 68 13.55 28.10 -21.24
C PRO A 68 12.53 27.78 -22.34
N VAL A 69 11.38 27.19 -21.97
CA VAL A 69 10.32 26.82 -22.92
C VAL A 69 9.82 28.04 -23.73
N ALA A 70 9.76 29.22 -23.11
CA ALA A 70 9.35 30.47 -23.75
C ALA A 70 10.23 30.86 -24.96
N ALA A 71 11.49 30.44 -24.99
CA ALA A 71 12.39 30.72 -26.11
C ALA A 71 12.05 29.93 -27.39
N PHE A 72 11.16 28.94 -27.29
CA PHE A 72 10.69 28.10 -28.38
C PHE A 72 9.25 28.45 -28.79
N VAL A 73 8.79 29.65 -28.43
CA VAL A 73 7.49 30.21 -28.82
C VAL A 73 7.73 31.35 -29.80
N ASP A 74 6.88 31.45 -30.81
CA ASP A 74 6.91 32.53 -31.80
C ASP A 74 6.24 33.82 -31.27
N PRO A 75 6.44 34.98 -31.93
CA PRO A 75 5.79 36.22 -31.50
C PRO A 75 4.26 36.22 -31.57
N ARG A 76 3.65 35.21 -32.21
CA ARG A 76 2.19 35.04 -32.33
C ARG A 76 1.63 34.17 -31.19
N GLY A 77 2.47 33.67 -30.30
CA GLY A 77 2.11 32.81 -29.17
C GLY A 77 1.99 31.33 -29.53
N GLY A 78 2.43 30.92 -30.72
CA GLY A 78 2.50 29.54 -31.19
C GLY A 78 3.86 28.89 -30.92
N TRP A 79 3.95 27.57 -31.02
CA TRP A 79 5.25 26.88 -30.97
C TRP A 79 6.09 27.24 -32.20
N ASN A 80 7.36 27.59 -31.98
CA ASN A 80 8.33 27.79 -33.05
C ASN A 80 8.88 26.44 -33.55
N TRP A 81 8.09 25.72 -34.34
CA TRP A 81 8.39 24.35 -34.77
C TRP A 81 9.74 24.20 -35.49
N SER A 82 10.15 25.19 -36.29
CA SER A 82 11.41 25.12 -37.03
C SER A 82 12.65 25.06 -36.13
N SER A 83 12.53 25.51 -34.88
CA SER A 83 13.64 25.53 -33.93
C SER A 83 13.93 24.19 -33.24
N PHE A 84 12.99 23.24 -33.22
CA PHE A 84 13.17 21.98 -32.49
C PHE A 84 12.51 20.73 -33.11
N ALA A 85 11.55 20.86 -34.03
CA ALA A 85 10.78 19.71 -34.53
C ALA A 85 11.65 18.67 -35.25
N GLY A 86 12.69 19.11 -35.97
CA GLY A 86 13.63 18.21 -36.65
C GLY A 86 14.58 17.44 -35.71
N LEU A 87 14.64 17.82 -34.44
CA LEU A 87 15.50 17.22 -33.41
C LEU A 87 14.75 16.20 -32.54
N LEU A 88 13.47 15.95 -32.83
CA LEU A 88 12.61 15.08 -32.03
C LEU A 88 11.85 14.08 -32.91
N PRO A 89 11.57 12.86 -32.41
CA PRO A 89 10.66 11.93 -33.05
C PRO A 89 9.25 12.50 -33.19
N SER A 90 8.55 12.14 -34.27
CA SER A 90 7.18 12.62 -34.55
C SER A 90 6.19 12.35 -33.41
N SER A 91 6.36 11.25 -32.67
CA SER A 91 5.53 10.91 -31.51
C SER A 91 5.62 11.95 -30.39
N ILE A 92 6.79 12.56 -30.20
CA ILE A 92 7.01 13.60 -29.19
C ILE A 92 6.50 14.94 -29.70
N VAL A 93 6.75 15.26 -30.97
CA VAL A 93 6.24 16.48 -31.61
C VAL A 93 4.72 16.56 -31.50
N LEU A 94 4.01 15.44 -31.75
CA LEU A 94 2.56 15.36 -31.59
C LEU A 94 2.11 15.58 -30.14
N ARG A 95 2.87 15.10 -29.15
CA ARG A 95 2.58 15.36 -27.73
C ARG A 95 2.79 16.82 -27.36
N ILE A 96 3.81 17.48 -27.93
CA ILE A 96 4.03 18.92 -27.77
C ILE A 96 2.89 19.70 -28.42
N ALA A 97 2.42 19.28 -29.59
CA ALA A 97 1.31 19.93 -30.30
C ALA A 97 -0.01 19.83 -29.52
N ALA A 98 -0.19 18.77 -28.74
CA ALA A 98 -1.32 18.59 -27.83
C ALA A 98 -1.22 19.43 -26.54
N THR A 99 -0.12 20.15 -26.32
CA THR A 99 0.06 21.06 -25.18
C THR A 99 0.07 22.52 -25.64
N MET A 100 -0.66 23.38 -24.92
CA MET A 100 -0.65 24.81 -25.20
C MET A 100 0.75 25.41 -24.96
N PRO A 101 1.26 26.26 -25.87
CA PRO A 101 2.47 27.04 -25.62
C PRO A 101 2.33 27.90 -24.36
N PRO A 102 3.43 28.18 -23.63
CA PRO A 102 3.38 29.06 -22.48
C PRO A 102 2.92 30.47 -22.87
N GLN A 103 2.15 31.11 -21.99
CA GLN A 103 1.61 32.45 -22.20
C GLN A 103 2.15 33.41 -21.14
N ALA A 104 2.60 34.60 -21.55
CA ALA A 104 3.21 35.57 -20.65
C ALA A 104 2.30 36.00 -19.48
N ASN A 105 0.98 35.96 -19.68
CA ASN A 105 -0.04 36.31 -18.68
C ASN A 105 -0.48 35.13 -17.78
N ALA A 106 -0.02 33.91 -18.01
CA ALA A 106 -0.44 32.72 -17.26
C ALA A 106 0.26 32.56 -15.88
N GLY A 107 1.06 33.54 -15.47
CA GLY A 107 1.84 33.51 -14.22
C GLY A 107 3.12 32.67 -14.34
N SER A 108 3.86 32.52 -13.23
CA SER A 108 5.10 31.74 -13.21
C SER A 108 4.84 30.24 -13.39
N ASP A 109 5.77 29.52 -14.01
CA ASP A 109 5.71 28.05 -14.05
C ASP A 109 5.69 27.48 -12.63
N ARG A 110 5.02 26.33 -12.45
CA ARG A 110 4.85 25.70 -11.14
C ARG A 110 5.35 24.26 -11.18
N LEU A 111 6.11 23.87 -10.16
CA LEU A 111 6.49 22.48 -9.96
C LEU A 111 5.34 21.74 -9.28
N ILE A 112 4.85 20.67 -9.91
CA ILE A 112 3.78 19.81 -9.38
C ILE A 112 4.27 18.37 -9.22
N LEU A 113 3.62 17.61 -8.34
CA LEU A 113 3.88 16.18 -8.22
C LEU A 113 2.95 15.42 -9.19
N GLY A 114 3.51 14.66 -10.13
CA GLY A 114 2.77 14.03 -11.24
C GLY A 114 1.76 12.94 -10.86
N LEU A 115 1.49 12.74 -9.57
CA LEU A 115 0.57 11.71 -9.04
C LEU A 115 -0.77 12.25 -8.53
N THR A 116 -0.99 13.57 -8.50
CA THR A 116 -2.27 14.14 -8.05
C THR A 116 -2.98 14.87 -9.19
N SER A 117 -4.28 14.62 -9.34
CA SER A 117 -5.16 15.27 -10.33
C SER A 117 -5.18 16.79 -10.22
N HIS A 118 -4.83 17.35 -9.05
CA HIS A 118 -4.83 18.78 -8.76
C HIS A 118 -3.44 19.40 -8.68
N GLY A 119 -2.36 18.62 -8.92
CA GLY A 119 -0.97 19.11 -8.91
C GLY A 119 -0.42 19.55 -7.53
N ASN A 120 -1.25 19.62 -6.49
CA ASN A 120 -0.82 19.98 -5.15
C ASN A 120 0.00 18.86 -4.51
N PHE A 121 1.10 19.27 -3.87
CA PHE A 121 1.91 18.40 -3.03
C PHE A 121 1.10 18.00 -1.78
N SER A 122 1.09 16.70 -1.48
CA SER A 122 0.60 16.19 -0.20
C SER A 122 1.56 15.12 0.31
N THR A 123 1.69 15.00 1.64
CA THR A 123 2.48 13.93 2.26
C THR A 123 1.97 12.56 1.81
N LYS A 124 0.66 12.40 1.60
CA LYS A 124 0.03 11.18 1.08
C LYS A 124 0.50 10.82 -0.33
N SER A 125 0.56 11.78 -1.25
CA SER A 125 0.99 11.53 -2.63
C SER A 125 2.50 11.33 -2.75
N ALA A 126 3.30 12.05 -1.96
CA ALA A 126 4.73 11.80 -1.84
C ALA A 126 5.01 10.41 -1.25
N TYR A 127 4.27 10.01 -0.21
CA TYR A 127 4.37 8.66 0.35
C TYR A 127 3.95 7.60 -0.66
N SER A 128 2.87 7.81 -1.42
CA SER A 128 2.48 6.90 -2.52
C SER A 128 3.61 6.75 -3.54
N LEU A 129 4.19 7.85 -4.03
CA LEU A 129 5.32 7.80 -4.98
C LEU A 129 6.49 6.95 -4.47
N LEU A 130 6.83 7.12 -3.19
CA LEU A 130 7.95 6.42 -2.56
C LEU A 130 7.63 4.95 -2.27
N THR A 131 6.34 4.61 -2.15
CA THR A 131 5.87 3.28 -1.77
C THR A 131 5.20 2.52 -2.92
N ASP A 132 4.96 3.12 -4.08
CA ASP A 132 4.25 2.52 -5.21
C ASP A 132 5.06 1.39 -5.87
N GLY A 133 6.39 1.42 -5.74
CA GLY A 133 7.25 0.26 -6.07
C GLY A 133 7.10 -0.94 -5.11
N ALA A 134 6.51 -0.73 -3.93
CA ALA A 134 6.32 -1.76 -2.90
C ALA A 134 4.84 -2.09 -2.61
N SER A 135 3.89 -1.24 -3.03
CA SER A 135 2.47 -1.32 -2.61
C SER A 135 1.47 -1.57 -3.73
N SER A 136 1.85 -1.43 -5.01
CA SER A 136 0.90 -1.58 -6.13
C SER A 136 0.41 -3.03 -6.34
N ALA A 137 1.18 -4.03 -5.88
CA ALA A 137 0.84 -5.45 -6.01
C ALA A 137 0.16 -6.08 -4.77
N ALA A 138 0.09 -5.38 -3.63
CA ALA A 138 -0.43 -5.95 -2.39
C ALA A 138 -1.96 -5.80 -2.33
N ARG A 139 -2.69 -6.93 -2.29
CA ARG A 139 -4.13 -6.91 -2.04
C ARG A 139 -4.42 -6.13 -0.75
N PRO A 140 -5.43 -5.24 -0.71
CA PRO A 140 -5.63 -4.32 0.40
C PRO A 140 -6.28 -5.00 1.62
N LEU A 141 -5.64 -6.04 2.17
CA LEU A 141 -6.09 -6.80 3.35
C LEU A 141 -6.46 -5.89 4.52
N TRP A 142 -5.72 -4.79 4.70
CA TRP A 142 -6.02 -3.79 5.72
C TRP A 142 -7.46 -3.27 5.62
N LYS A 143 -7.98 -3.01 4.41
CA LYS A 143 -9.36 -2.52 4.23
C LYS A 143 -10.38 -3.54 4.73
N LEU A 144 -10.15 -4.84 4.47
CA LEU A 144 -11.03 -5.90 4.95
C LEU A 144 -10.98 -5.98 6.49
N ILE A 145 -9.77 -6.03 7.06
CA ILE A 145 -9.55 -6.16 8.50
C ILE A 145 -10.22 -5.02 9.28
N TRP A 146 -10.06 -3.77 8.83
CA TRP A 146 -10.60 -2.61 9.54
C TRP A 146 -12.11 -2.42 9.34
N ARG A 147 -12.69 -3.00 8.28
CA ARG A 147 -14.14 -3.05 8.06
C ARG A 147 -14.84 -4.15 8.87
N LEU A 148 -14.11 -5.17 9.33
CA LEU A 148 -14.67 -6.27 10.13
C LEU A 148 -15.42 -5.72 11.33
N PRO A 149 -16.68 -6.06 11.54
CA PRO A 149 -17.44 -5.43 12.59
C PRO A 149 -17.24 -6.30 13.86
N ILE A 150 -16.07 -6.15 14.48
CA ILE A 150 -15.59 -6.92 15.64
C ILE A 150 -14.82 -6.00 16.61
N ALA A 151 -14.57 -6.45 17.83
CA ALA A 151 -13.79 -5.71 18.83
C ALA A 151 -12.41 -5.28 18.28
N GLN A 152 -12.00 -4.05 18.59
CA GLN A 152 -10.75 -3.46 18.09
C GLN A 152 -9.51 -4.32 18.39
N ARG A 153 -9.47 -4.98 19.56
CA ARG A 153 -8.39 -5.91 19.91
C ARG A 153 -8.21 -7.05 18.91
N VAL A 154 -9.32 -7.54 18.33
CA VAL A 154 -9.29 -8.62 17.34
C VAL A 154 -8.85 -8.07 15.99
N ARG A 155 -9.32 -6.89 15.57
CA ARG A 155 -8.83 -6.22 14.35
C ARG A 155 -7.32 -5.99 14.39
N HIS A 156 -6.83 -5.47 15.51
CA HIS A 156 -5.41 -5.24 15.71
C HIS A 156 -4.61 -6.55 15.67
N PHE A 157 -5.11 -7.60 16.32
CA PHE A 157 -4.52 -8.92 16.24
C PHE A 157 -4.47 -9.44 14.80
N THR A 158 -5.58 -9.42 14.06
CA THR A 158 -5.63 -9.85 12.65
C THR A 158 -4.68 -9.03 11.78
N TRP A 159 -4.50 -7.74 12.07
CA TRP A 159 -3.50 -6.90 11.40
C TRP A 159 -2.06 -7.34 11.68
N LEU A 160 -1.75 -7.75 12.91
CA LEU A 160 -0.43 -8.32 13.23
C LEU A 160 -0.21 -9.63 12.49
N VAL A 161 -1.23 -10.48 12.38
CA VAL A 161 -1.20 -11.72 11.60
C VAL A 161 -0.95 -11.43 10.11
N ALA A 162 -1.67 -10.46 9.53
CA ALA A 162 -1.51 -10.06 8.13
C ALA A 162 -0.13 -9.50 7.79
N ARG A 163 0.62 -9.05 8.79
CA ARG A 163 2.00 -8.57 8.62
C ARG A 163 3.05 -9.61 9.03
N ASP A 164 2.61 -10.81 9.40
CA ASP A 164 3.44 -11.88 9.96
C ASP A 164 4.29 -11.40 11.16
N ARG A 165 3.63 -10.72 12.12
CA ARG A 165 4.29 -10.09 13.28
C ARG A 165 3.86 -10.68 14.62
N LEU A 166 3.27 -11.86 14.64
CA LEU A 166 3.02 -12.54 15.92
C LEU A 166 4.33 -12.97 16.56
N LEU A 167 4.40 -12.93 17.88
CA LEU A 167 5.59 -13.36 18.64
C LEU A 167 5.61 -14.88 18.80
N THR A 168 5.62 -15.60 17.68
CA THR A 168 5.74 -17.07 17.65
C THR A 168 7.15 -17.52 18.02
N ASN A 169 7.39 -18.81 18.25
CA ASN A 169 8.72 -19.27 18.64
C ASN A 169 9.76 -19.08 17.51
N VAL A 170 9.37 -19.17 16.23
CA VAL A 170 10.24 -18.76 15.11
C VAL A 170 10.69 -17.30 15.27
N GLU A 171 9.75 -16.38 15.52
CA GLU A 171 10.08 -14.96 15.73
C GLU A 171 10.85 -14.70 17.02
N ARG A 172 10.59 -15.46 18.09
CA ARG A 172 11.33 -15.37 19.35
C ARG A 172 12.76 -15.84 19.17
N ARG A 173 13.00 -16.97 18.50
CA ARG A 173 14.34 -17.46 18.17
C ARG A 173 15.08 -16.44 17.30
N ARG A 174 14.44 -15.93 16.24
CA ARG A 174 15.02 -14.90 15.36
C ARG A 174 15.46 -13.63 16.11
N ARG A 175 14.77 -13.30 17.21
CA ARG A 175 15.06 -12.14 18.06
C ARG A 175 15.92 -12.48 19.29
N HIS A 176 16.45 -13.70 19.38
CA HIS A 176 17.25 -14.18 20.53
C HIS A 176 16.48 -14.13 21.86
N LEU A 177 15.16 -14.34 21.82
CA LEU A 177 14.26 -14.40 22.98
C LEU A 177 13.84 -15.84 23.35
N ALA A 178 14.27 -16.83 22.56
CA ALA A 178 14.06 -18.25 22.80
C ALA A 178 15.16 -19.06 22.09
N GLU A 179 15.52 -20.22 22.65
CA GLU A 179 16.52 -21.12 22.06
C GLU A 179 15.92 -22.04 20.98
N SER A 180 14.65 -22.42 21.14
CA SER A 180 13.91 -23.26 20.18
C SER A 180 12.83 -22.48 19.43
N ALA A 181 12.64 -22.83 18.16
CA ALA A 181 11.53 -22.37 17.33
C ALA A 181 10.35 -23.36 17.33
N GLU A 182 10.47 -24.48 18.03
CA GLU A 182 9.52 -25.58 17.99
C GLU A 182 8.23 -25.24 18.74
N CYS A 183 7.12 -25.79 18.25
CA CYS A 183 5.81 -25.68 18.87
C CYS A 183 5.73 -26.63 20.06
N ALA A 184 5.37 -26.11 21.22
CA ALA A 184 5.20 -26.91 22.43
C ALA A 184 4.09 -27.99 22.33
N CYS A 185 3.22 -27.91 21.31
CA CYS A 185 2.13 -28.85 21.12
C CYS A 185 2.48 -30.04 20.22
N CYS A 186 3.29 -29.85 19.17
CA CYS A 186 3.55 -30.88 18.16
C CYS A 186 5.01 -31.01 17.74
N GLY A 187 5.92 -30.16 18.23
CA GLY A 187 7.36 -30.22 17.94
C GLY A 187 7.79 -29.58 16.62
N GLU A 188 6.88 -29.28 15.71
CA GLU A 188 7.19 -28.61 14.43
C GLU A 188 7.54 -27.12 14.60
N GLU A 189 8.16 -26.49 13.59
CA GLU A 189 8.47 -25.05 13.65
C GLU A 189 7.21 -24.18 13.79
N GLU A 190 7.23 -23.33 14.81
CA GLU A 190 6.09 -22.50 15.20
C GLU A 190 6.07 -21.17 14.43
N SER A 191 5.57 -21.19 13.19
CA SER A 191 5.25 -19.99 12.41
C SER A 191 3.86 -19.42 12.75
N THR A 192 3.54 -18.21 12.27
CA THR A 192 2.18 -17.62 12.43
C THR A 192 1.10 -18.54 11.86
N LEU A 193 1.32 -19.08 10.66
CA LEU A 193 0.37 -19.97 10.00
C LEU A 193 0.27 -21.31 10.75
N HIS A 194 1.40 -21.82 11.26
CA HIS A 194 1.41 -23.03 12.09
C HIS A 194 0.53 -22.87 13.33
N VAL A 195 0.78 -21.87 14.18
CA VAL A 195 0.02 -21.67 15.44
C VAL A 195 -1.46 -21.49 15.20
N LEU A 196 -1.82 -20.80 14.11
CA LEU A 196 -3.19 -20.44 13.84
C LEU A 196 -3.93 -21.45 12.95
N ARG A 197 -3.24 -22.37 12.27
CA ARG A 197 -3.85 -23.26 11.28
C ARG A 197 -3.29 -24.68 11.30
N ASP A 198 -1.99 -24.84 11.16
CA ASP A 198 -1.39 -26.16 10.84
C ASP A 198 -1.03 -26.99 12.08
N CYS A 199 -0.91 -26.37 13.24
CA CYS A 199 -0.72 -27.07 14.50
C CYS A 199 -1.88 -28.02 14.77
N ASP A 200 -1.62 -29.23 15.28
CA ASP A 200 -2.66 -30.23 15.57
C ASP A 200 -3.78 -29.66 16.47
N ALA A 201 -3.40 -28.84 17.46
CA ALA A 201 -4.34 -28.17 18.35
C ALA A 201 -5.28 -27.20 17.61
N ALA A 202 -4.81 -26.54 16.55
CA ALA A 202 -5.60 -25.65 15.71
C ALA A 202 -6.41 -26.42 14.67
N ARG A 203 -5.82 -27.44 14.03
CA ARG A 203 -6.48 -28.28 13.01
C ARG A 203 -7.76 -28.93 13.54
N VAL A 204 -7.74 -29.45 14.76
CA VAL A 204 -8.93 -30.08 15.36
C VAL A 204 -10.09 -29.09 15.53
N ILE A 205 -9.80 -27.81 15.78
CA ILE A 205 -10.81 -26.74 15.85
C ILE A 205 -11.31 -26.40 14.44
N TRP A 206 -10.41 -26.22 13.47
CA TRP A 206 -10.78 -25.88 12.10
C TRP A 206 -11.62 -26.95 11.42
N ASN A 207 -11.31 -28.23 11.63
CA ASN A 207 -12.11 -29.35 11.11
C ASN A 207 -13.58 -29.32 11.58
N GLN A 208 -13.90 -28.60 12.65
CA GLN A 208 -15.27 -28.42 13.15
C GLN A 208 -15.92 -27.09 12.72
N LEU A 209 -15.13 -26.12 12.27
CA LEU A 209 -15.62 -24.79 11.89
C LEU A 209 -15.73 -24.60 10.37
N VAL A 210 -14.80 -25.19 9.62
CA VAL A 210 -14.67 -25.05 8.17
C VAL A 210 -15.47 -26.17 7.48
N PRO A 211 -16.31 -25.86 6.48
CA PRO A 211 -17.03 -26.87 5.71
C PRO A 211 -16.08 -27.86 5.03
N ALA A 212 -16.45 -29.15 5.04
CA ALA A 212 -15.62 -30.22 4.47
C ALA A 212 -15.22 -29.97 3.00
N ALA A 213 -16.12 -29.36 2.21
CA ALA A 213 -15.89 -29.04 0.80
C ALA A 213 -14.71 -28.07 0.56
N VAL A 214 -14.32 -27.27 1.54
CA VAL A 214 -13.24 -26.27 1.41
C VAL A 214 -12.05 -26.53 2.34
N LEU A 215 -12.06 -27.61 3.13
CA LEU A 215 -10.95 -27.94 4.03
C LEU A 215 -9.62 -28.13 3.29
N GLY A 216 -9.65 -28.81 2.13
CA GLY A 216 -8.44 -29.08 1.35
C GLY A 216 -7.74 -27.79 0.92
N SER A 217 -8.49 -26.83 0.37
CA SER A 217 -7.93 -25.53 -0.02
C SER A 217 -7.56 -24.68 1.19
N PHE A 218 -8.35 -24.73 2.28
CA PHE A 218 -8.10 -23.99 3.51
C PHE A 218 -6.71 -24.27 4.10
N PHE A 219 -6.28 -25.54 4.12
CA PHE A 219 -4.97 -25.95 4.62
C PHE A 219 -3.83 -25.82 3.61
N ALA A 220 -4.13 -25.61 2.32
CA ALA A 220 -3.11 -25.53 1.27
C ALA A 220 -2.66 -24.08 0.95
N MET A 221 -3.44 -23.07 1.32
CA MET A 221 -3.12 -21.65 1.02
C MET A 221 -1.88 -21.14 1.76
N ASP A 222 -1.19 -20.14 1.21
CA ASP A 222 -0.23 -19.36 2.00
C ASP A 222 -0.95 -18.40 2.97
N LEU A 223 -0.21 -17.75 3.86
CA LEU A 223 -0.80 -16.85 4.87
C LEU A 223 -1.61 -15.69 4.25
N SER A 224 -1.13 -15.09 3.16
CA SER A 224 -1.78 -13.95 2.52
C SER A 224 -3.07 -14.39 1.82
N ASP A 225 -3.03 -15.48 1.08
CA ASP A 225 -4.19 -16.08 0.41
C ASP A 225 -5.21 -16.60 1.41
N TRP A 226 -4.75 -17.23 2.49
CA TRP A 226 -5.60 -17.74 3.55
C TRP A 226 -6.35 -16.60 4.24
N LEU A 227 -5.69 -15.49 4.57
CA LEU A 227 -6.37 -14.32 5.13
C LEU A 227 -7.33 -13.69 4.12
N TRP A 228 -6.91 -13.51 2.87
CA TRP A 228 -7.75 -12.88 1.85
C TRP A 228 -9.03 -13.67 1.61
N TYR A 229 -8.91 -14.98 1.43
CA TYR A 229 -10.04 -15.88 1.20
C TYR A 229 -11.04 -15.87 2.36
N ASN A 230 -10.55 -15.95 3.60
CA ASN A 230 -11.41 -16.04 4.77
C ASN A 230 -11.97 -14.69 5.25
N LEU A 231 -11.34 -13.57 4.90
CA LEU A 231 -11.82 -12.22 5.24
C LEU A 231 -12.74 -11.63 4.17
N THR A 232 -12.75 -12.22 2.97
CA THR A 232 -13.70 -11.88 1.92
C THR A 232 -14.98 -12.67 2.14
N PRO A 233 -16.18 -12.06 2.05
CA PRO A 233 -17.42 -12.82 2.02
C PRO A 233 -17.43 -13.71 0.77
N VAL A 234 -17.45 -15.03 0.96
CA VAL A 234 -17.53 -16.04 -0.12
C VAL A 234 -18.72 -16.95 0.15
N GLU A 235 -19.48 -17.29 -0.89
CA GLU A 235 -20.67 -18.16 -0.81
C GLU A 235 -20.34 -19.59 -0.31
N ALA A 236 -19.07 -19.99 -0.37
CA ALA A 236 -18.61 -21.30 0.06
C ALA A 236 -18.78 -21.54 1.58
N PHE A 237 -18.99 -20.49 2.37
CA PHE A 237 -19.25 -20.59 3.80
C PHE A 237 -20.73 -20.37 4.11
N PRO A 238 -21.43 -21.36 4.70
CA PRO A 238 -22.84 -21.21 5.09
C PRO A 238 -23.06 -20.14 6.16
N ASP A 239 -22.03 -19.82 6.95
CA ASP A 239 -22.06 -18.77 7.96
C ASP A 239 -21.91 -17.40 7.29
N PRO A 240 -22.96 -16.55 7.27
CA PRO A 240 -22.87 -15.20 6.69
C PRO A 240 -21.89 -14.28 7.45
N ALA A 241 -21.40 -14.72 8.61
CA ALA A 241 -20.40 -14.02 9.42
C ALA A 241 -19.07 -14.72 9.47
N TRP A 242 -18.78 -15.58 8.50
CA TRP A 242 -17.52 -16.29 8.42
C TRP A 242 -16.29 -15.39 8.66
N PRO A 243 -16.16 -14.17 8.09
CA PRO A 243 -15.01 -13.31 8.38
C PRO A 243 -14.84 -12.95 9.86
N ILE A 244 -15.95 -12.82 10.60
CA ILE A 244 -15.98 -12.57 12.05
C ILE A 244 -15.60 -13.85 12.80
N THR A 245 -16.25 -14.97 12.46
CA THR A 245 -15.99 -16.29 13.06
C THR A 245 -14.51 -16.68 12.90
N PHE A 246 -13.98 -16.55 11.69
CA PHE A 246 -12.58 -16.79 11.35
C PHE A 246 -11.62 -15.90 12.15
N SER A 247 -11.83 -14.58 12.13
CA SER A 247 -10.95 -13.63 12.83
C SER A 247 -10.97 -13.85 14.34
N TYR A 248 -12.16 -14.12 14.89
CA TYR A 248 -12.31 -14.42 16.31
C TYR A 248 -11.65 -15.75 16.68
N ALA A 249 -11.81 -16.80 15.86
CA ALA A 249 -11.17 -18.09 16.06
C ALA A 249 -9.64 -17.96 16.10
N CYS A 250 -9.04 -17.25 15.14
CA CYS A 250 -7.60 -16.97 15.12
C CYS A 250 -7.14 -16.31 16.43
N TRP A 251 -7.84 -15.27 16.87
CA TRP A 251 -7.51 -14.58 18.12
C TRP A 251 -7.64 -15.48 19.35
N ARG A 252 -8.71 -16.30 19.43
CA ARG A 252 -8.93 -17.23 20.54
C ARG A 252 -7.90 -18.33 20.60
N MET A 253 -7.55 -18.93 19.46
CA MET A 253 -6.51 -19.97 19.42
C MET A 253 -5.17 -19.44 19.90
N TRP A 254 -4.78 -18.23 19.46
CA TRP A 254 -3.60 -17.56 20.00
C TRP A 254 -3.68 -17.35 21.51
N ALA A 255 -4.82 -16.84 22.01
CA ALA A 255 -5.02 -16.60 23.44
C ALA A 255 -4.97 -17.90 24.27
N TRP A 256 -5.61 -18.97 23.79
CA TRP A 256 -5.60 -20.27 24.47
C TRP A 256 -4.23 -20.92 24.45
N ARG A 257 -3.49 -20.83 23.34
CA ARG A 257 -2.10 -21.29 23.24
C ARG A 257 -1.23 -20.59 24.28
N ASN A 258 -1.34 -19.26 24.38
CA ASN A 258 -0.58 -18.50 25.38
C ASN A 258 -0.99 -18.84 26.82
N ALA A 259 -2.28 -19.01 27.09
CA ALA A 259 -2.74 -19.40 28.43
C ALA A 259 -2.28 -20.82 28.82
N ALA A 260 -2.22 -21.74 27.86
CA ALA A 260 -1.67 -23.08 28.08
C ALA A 260 -0.17 -23.02 28.43
N ILE A 261 0.61 -22.21 27.70
CA ILE A 261 2.07 -22.11 27.89
C ILE A 261 2.44 -21.34 29.17
N PHE A 262 1.81 -20.19 29.42
CA PHE A 262 2.24 -19.26 30.46
C PHE A 262 1.43 -19.36 31.75
N SER A 263 0.28 -20.05 31.73
CA SER A 263 -0.60 -20.16 32.90
C SER A 263 -1.07 -21.59 33.15
N ASN A 264 -0.64 -22.56 32.32
CA ASN A 264 -1.07 -23.97 32.39
C ASN A 264 -2.60 -24.15 32.37
N ILE A 265 -3.32 -23.25 31.69
CA ILE A 265 -4.78 -23.33 31.55
C ILE A 265 -5.12 -23.91 30.18
N THR A 266 -5.87 -25.01 30.19
CA THR A 266 -6.34 -25.68 28.96
C THR A 266 -7.87 -25.80 28.96
N TRP A 267 -8.44 -25.92 27.76
CA TRP A 267 -9.87 -26.10 27.55
C TRP A 267 -10.10 -27.24 26.58
N ARG A 268 -11.18 -27.99 26.82
CA ARG A 268 -11.65 -29.01 25.90
C ARG A 268 -12.04 -28.40 24.56
N VAL A 269 -11.83 -29.16 23.49
CA VAL A 269 -12.09 -28.71 22.11
C VAL A 269 -13.57 -28.33 21.92
N ASP A 270 -14.50 -29.11 22.46
CA ASP A 270 -15.93 -28.82 22.34
C ASP A 270 -16.31 -27.46 22.97
N VAL A 271 -15.70 -27.12 24.11
CA VAL A 271 -15.88 -25.81 24.76
C VAL A 271 -15.31 -24.69 23.90
N LYS A 272 -14.13 -24.90 23.29
CA LYS A 272 -13.48 -23.94 22.39
C LYS A 272 -14.34 -23.64 21.16
N VAL A 273 -14.83 -24.68 20.48
CA VAL A 273 -15.67 -24.54 19.28
C VAL A 273 -16.99 -23.84 19.61
N ARG A 274 -17.62 -24.21 20.73
CA ARG A 274 -18.83 -23.54 21.22
C ARG A 274 -18.59 -22.06 21.55
N ASP A 275 -17.49 -21.72 22.24
CA ASP A 275 -17.13 -20.32 22.54
C ASP A 275 -17.01 -19.49 21.24
N ILE A 276 -16.33 -20.04 20.23
CA ILE A 276 -16.16 -19.35 18.93
C ILE A 276 -17.53 -19.08 18.29
N ARG A 277 -18.38 -20.10 18.14
CA ARG A 277 -19.70 -19.98 17.49
C ARG A 277 -20.62 -19.02 18.24
N CYS A 278 -20.78 -19.21 19.55
CA CYS A 278 -21.67 -18.35 20.35
C CYS A 278 -21.23 -16.89 20.35
N ARG A 279 -19.92 -16.63 20.37
CA ARG A 279 -19.39 -15.26 20.40
C ARG A 279 -19.47 -14.57 19.04
N SER A 280 -19.20 -15.27 17.94
CA SER A 280 -19.32 -14.70 16.59
C SER A 280 -20.78 -14.37 16.26
N GLU A 281 -21.71 -15.28 16.56
CA GLU A 281 -23.16 -15.02 16.43
C GLU A 281 -23.62 -13.86 17.32
N GLY A 282 -23.15 -13.81 18.57
CA GLY A 282 -23.49 -12.74 19.50
C GLY A 282 -22.94 -11.37 19.09
N ILE A 283 -21.86 -11.31 18.31
CA ILE A 283 -21.36 -10.06 17.70
C ILE A 283 -22.30 -9.62 16.57
N LEU A 284 -22.72 -10.54 15.71
CA LEU A 284 -23.66 -10.24 14.63
C LEU A 284 -25.00 -9.72 15.12
N ARG A 285 -25.60 -10.38 16.12
CA ARG A 285 -26.92 -10.01 16.63
C ARG A 285 -26.92 -8.55 17.08
N ARG A 286 -25.95 -8.20 17.94
CA ARG A 286 -25.75 -6.82 18.41
C ARG A 286 -25.57 -5.80 17.29
N MET A 287 -25.06 -6.22 16.14
CA MET A 287 -24.87 -5.34 14.98
C MET A 287 -26.11 -5.17 14.13
N ARG A 288 -26.91 -6.23 13.98
CA ARG A 288 -28.25 -6.11 13.37
C ARG A 288 -29.12 -5.21 14.24
N ASP A 289 -29.08 -5.43 15.56
CA ASP A 289 -29.84 -4.63 16.53
C ASP A 289 -29.42 -3.15 16.50
N TRP A 290 -28.12 -2.85 16.41
CA TRP A 290 -27.64 -1.48 16.23
C TRP A 290 -28.13 -0.82 14.94
N ARG A 291 -28.09 -1.55 13.81
CA ARG A 291 -28.55 -1.01 12.52
C ARG A 291 -30.07 -0.82 12.45
N SER A 292 -30.83 -1.55 13.26
CA SER A 292 -32.28 -1.34 13.38
C SER A 292 -32.67 -0.17 14.29
N LEU A 293 -31.70 0.42 15.00
CA LEU A 293 -31.91 1.56 15.91
C LEU A 293 -31.45 2.90 15.32
N ASP A 294 -30.83 2.91 14.13
CA ASP A 294 -30.52 4.12 13.38
C ASP A 294 -31.73 4.48 12.48
N PRO A 295 -32.47 5.58 12.75
CA PRO A 295 -33.60 6.04 11.95
C PRO A 295 -33.20 6.60 10.57
#